data_AF-A0A1I9GB19-F1
#
_entry.id   AF-A0A1I9GB19-F1
#
_cell.length_a   1.000
_cell.length_b   1.000
_cell.length_c   1.000
_cell.angle_alpha   90.00
_cell.angle_beta   90.00
_cell.angle_gamma   90.00
#
_symmetry.space_group_name_H-M   'P 1'
#
loop_
_entity.id
_entity.type
_entity.pdbx_description
1 polymer ?
#
loop_
_entity_poly.entity_id
_entity_poly.type
_entity_poly.pdbx_seq_one_letter_code
_entity_poly.pdbx_strand_id
1 'polypeptide(L)'
;SLSNTGNAEPEMQVMKGKQWEECFGEILFPLLQKLLENLSPMDPIGMEETRVRVMQLISKILLNHLTPLSLLPSFRSLWLRLLDYMNQYLHADRSELLSESIPESLKNMILVMDNTDYRYDPSGVTKVNDETQFATSSMELYR
;
A
#
# COMPACT_ATOMS: atom_id res chain seq x y z
N SER A 1 -34.91 21.26 28.74
CA SER A 1 -33.77 22.12 28.38
C SER A 1 -32.56 21.62 29.13
N LEU A 2 -31.38 21.37 28.58
CA LEU A 2 -30.86 21.29 27.22
C LEU A 2 -29.54 20.52 27.41
N SER A 3 -29.39 19.45 26.63
CA SER A 3 -28.14 18.83 26.17
C SER A 3 -26.84 19.10 26.94
N ASN A 4 -26.41 18.07 27.66
CA ASN A 4 -25.03 17.79 28.04
C ASN A 4 -24.18 17.64 26.76
N THR A 5 -23.42 18.66 26.39
CA THR A 5 -22.38 18.55 25.35
C THR A 5 -21.22 17.75 25.91
N GLY A 6 -21.26 16.44 25.65
CA GLY A 6 -20.17 15.52 25.90
C GLY A 6 -18.96 15.81 25.01
N ASN A 7 -17.79 15.68 25.64
CA ASN A 7 -16.53 15.20 25.10
C ASN A 7 -16.07 15.77 23.76
N ALA A 8 -15.24 16.82 23.83
CA ALA A 8 -14.21 17.05 22.83
C ALA A 8 -13.05 16.08 23.10
N GLU A 9 -13.20 14.83 22.68
CA GLU A 9 -12.04 13.97 22.40
C GLU A 9 -11.51 14.37 21.03
N PRO A 10 -10.19 14.59 20.84
CA PRO A 10 -9.65 14.71 19.51
C PRO A 10 -9.83 13.34 18.87
N GLU A 11 -10.86 13.21 18.03
CA GLU A 11 -10.91 12.14 17.05
C GLU A 11 -9.59 12.24 16.28
N MET A 12 -8.60 11.42 16.66
CA MET A 12 -7.44 11.14 15.83
C MET A 12 -8.03 10.70 14.52
N GLN A 13 -8.13 11.62 13.56
CA GLN A 13 -8.89 11.44 12.34
C GLN A 13 -8.27 10.27 11.60
N VAL A 14 -8.85 9.08 11.78
CA VAL A 14 -8.54 7.93 10.96
C VAL A 14 -9.01 8.34 9.57
N MET A 15 -8.04 8.68 8.72
CA MET A 15 -8.32 9.06 7.33
C MET A 15 -9.16 7.94 6.69
N LYS A 16 -10.29 8.30 6.10
CA LYS A 16 -11.19 7.37 5.41
C LYS A 16 -10.47 6.81 4.18
N GLY A 17 -10.91 5.64 3.68
CA GLY A 17 -10.32 5.00 2.49
C GLY A 17 -10.11 5.99 1.33
N LYS A 18 -11.10 6.83 1.04
CA LYS A 18 -11.00 7.86 0.00
C LYS A 18 -9.89 8.90 0.24
N GLN A 19 -9.69 9.31 1.49
CA GLN A 19 -8.62 10.27 1.84
C GLN A 19 -7.23 9.63 1.71
N TRP A 20 -7.13 8.33 2.03
CA TRP A 20 -5.92 7.56 1.73
C TRP A 20 -5.69 7.49 0.23
N GLU A 21 -6.71 7.14 -0.56
CA GLU A 21 -6.59 7.12 -2.02
C GLU A 21 -6.07 8.45 -2.58
N GLU A 22 -6.63 9.59 -2.14
CA GLU A 22 -6.15 10.93 -2.52
C GLU A 22 -4.69 11.16 -2.07
N CYS A 23 -4.33 10.74 -0.85
CA CYS A 23 -2.95 10.81 -0.35
C CYS A 23 -1.98 9.97 -1.19
N PHE A 24 -2.38 8.76 -1.59
CA PHE A 24 -1.59 7.90 -2.47
C PHE A 24 -1.42 8.55 -3.85
N GLY A 25 -2.52 9.06 -4.41
CA GLY A 25 -2.58 9.71 -5.72
C GLY A 25 -1.73 10.98 -5.82
N GLU A 26 -1.92 11.90 -4.88
CA GLU A 26 -1.40 13.27 -4.95
C GLU A 26 -0.03 13.44 -4.27
N ILE A 27 0.32 12.56 -3.32
CA ILE A 27 1.55 12.69 -2.52
C ILE A 27 2.48 11.51 -2.76
N LEU A 28 2.01 10.28 -2.54
CA LEU A 28 2.90 9.11 -2.58
C LEU A 28 3.42 8.81 -3.99
N PHE A 29 2.55 8.79 -5.01
CA PHE A 29 3.00 8.51 -6.37
C PHE A 29 3.96 9.58 -6.92
N PRO A 30 3.70 10.89 -6.78
CA PRO A 30 4.67 11.90 -7.19
C PRO A 30 5.99 11.82 -6.41
N LEU A 31 5.94 11.45 -5.14
CA LEU A 31 7.15 11.25 -4.33
C LEU A 31 7.97 10.04 -4.80
N LEU A 32 7.31 8.93 -5.14
CA LEU A 32 7.94 7.77 -5.76
C LEU A 32 8.57 8.13 -7.11
N GLN A 33 7.83 8.83 -7.97
CA GLN A 33 8.35 9.25 -9.27
C GLN A 33 9.59 10.14 -9.12
N LYS A 34 9.57 11.11 -8.19
CA LYS A 34 10.72 11.96 -7.91
C LYS A 34 11.93 11.20 -7.36
N LEU A 35 11.71 10.12 -6.60
CA LEU A 35 12.80 9.29 -6.08
C LEU A 35 13.38 8.35 -7.14
N LEU A 36 12.59 7.95 -8.13
CA LEU A 36 13.07 7.25 -9.33
C LEU A 36 13.95 8.16 -10.20
N GLU A 37 13.59 9.43 -10.32
CA GLU A 37 14.46 10.45 -10.90
C GLU A 37 15.71 10.59 -10.01
N ASN A 38 16.92 10.37 -10.55
CA ASN A 38 18.16 10.39 -9.76
C ASN A 38 18.45 11.79 -9.17
N LEU A 39 17.89 12.08 -7.99
CA LEU A 39 17.97 13.39 -7.32
C LEU A 39 19.40 13.77 -6.91
N SER A 40 20.25 12.78 -6.62
CA SER A 40 21.65 12.99 -6.26
C SER A 40 22.55 11.95 -6.92
N PRO A 41 23.11 12.23 -8.10
CA PRO A 41 24.10 11.35 -8.73
C PRO A 41 25.41 11.25 -7.92
N MET A 42 25.59 12.09 -6.90
CA MET A 42 26.78 12.13 -6.04
C MET A 42 26.70 11.16 -4.85
N ASP A 43 25.51 10.65 -4.50
CA ASP A 43 25.34 9.67 -3.41
C ASP A 43 24.33 8.57 -3.81
N PRO A 44 24.73 7.66 -4.71
CA PRO A 44 23.85 6.57 -5.16
C PRO A 44 23.47 5.61 -4.04
N ILE A 45 24.33 5.40 -3.04
CA ILE A 45 24.10 4.48 -1.92
C ILE A 45 23.08 5.05 -0.95
N GLY A 46 23.21 6.32 -0.54
CA GLY A 46 22.22 6.98 0.32
C GLY A 46 20.85 7.11 -0.36
N MET A 47 20.85 7.30 -1.69
CA MET A 47 19.62 7.29 -2.49
C MET A 47 18.96 5.91 -2.51
N GLU A 48 19.73 4.83 -2.69
CA GLU A 48 19.25 3.45 -2.62
C GLU A 48 18.59 3.15 -1.26
N GLU A 49 19.26 3.47 -0.14
CA GLU A 49 18.70 3.28 1.20
C GLU A 49 17.39 4.07 1.39
N THR A 50 17.35 5.29 0.88
CA THR A 50 16.16 6.15 0.97
C THR A 50 15.00 5.54 0.19
N ARG A 51 15.24 5.01 -1.01
CA ARG A 51 14.23 4.33 -1.84
C ARG A 51 13.70 3.09 -1.12
N VAL A 52 14.57 2.26 -0.55
CA VAL A 52 14.17 1.08 0.26
C VAL A 52 13.26 1.51 1.43
N ARG A 53 13.67 2.53 2.19
CA ARG A 53 12.89 3.01 3.35
C ARG A 53 11.52 3.54 2.95
N VAL A 54 11.45 4.30 1.86
CA VAL A 54 10.17 4.83 1.35
C VAL A 54 9.27 3.70 0.86
N MET A 55 9.83 2.71 0.15
CA MET A 55 9.07 1.56 -0.32
C MET A 55 8.51 0.73 0.83
N GLN A 56 9.32 0.48 1.86
CA GLN A 56 8.88 -0.20 3.09
C GLN A 56 7.82 0.62 3.85
N LEU A 57 7.97 1.94 3.89
CA LEU A 57 7.01 2.83 4.53
C LEU A 57 5.64 2.78 3.83
N ILE A 58 5.64 2.91 2.50
CA ILE A 58 4.41 2.83 1.69
C ILE A 58 3.76 1.46 1.86
N SER A 59 4.58 0.42 1.88
CA SER A 59 4.11 -0.94 2.12
C SER A 59 3.42 -1.08 3.48
N LYS A 60 4.01 -0.51 4.53
CA LYS A 60 3.40 -0.48 5.87
C LYS A 60 2.14 0.36 5.94
N ILE A 61 2.12 1.53 5.30
CA ILE A 61 0.93 2.41 5.28
C ILE A 61 -0.22 1.71 4.55
N LEU A 62 0.06 1.10 3.40
CA LEU A 62 -0.94 0.35 2.64
C LEU A 62 -1.48 -0.82 3.47
N LEU A 63 -0.61 -1.57 4.17
CA LEU A 63 -1.00 -2.65 5.08
C LEU A 63 -1.88 -2.17 6.23
N ASN A 64 -1.47 -1.10 6.91
CA ASN A 64 -2.21 -0.53 8.05
C ASN A 64 -3.59 -0.01 7.63
N HIS A 65 -3.73 0.43 6.39
CA HIS A 65 -4.97 0.97 5.84
C HIS A 65 -5.55 0.06 4.75
N LEU A 66 -5.17 -1.22 4.73
CA LEU A 66 -5.59 -2.16 3.69
C LEU A 66 -7.09 -2.39 3.78
N THR A 67 -7.62 -2.60 4.98
CA THR A 67 -9.05 -2.82 5.22
C THR A 67 -9.94 -1.67 4.71
N PRO A 68 -9.69 -0.39 5.03
CA PRO A 68 -10.49 0.71 4.48
C PRO A 68 -10.21 0.98 2.99
N LEU A 69 -9.02 0.63 2.47
CA LEU A 69 -8.68 0.80 1.06
C LEU A 69 -9.30 -0.29 0.18
N SER A 70 -9.31 -1.55 0.61
CA SER A 70 -9.85 -2.70 -0.14
C SER A 70 -11.37 -2.70 -0.27
N LEU A 71 -12.06 -1.82 0.46
CA LEU A 71 -13.49 -1.58 0.31
C LEU A 71 -13.81 -0.57 -0.79
N LEU A 72 -12.80 0.09 -1.36
CA LEU A 72 -12.99 1.08 -2.41
C LEU A 72 -13.03 0.40 -3.77
N PRO A 73 -13.98 0.77 -4.66
CA PRO A 73 -14.01 0.23 -6.02
C PRO A 73 -12.80 0.65 -6.87
N SER A 74 -12.07 1.68 -6.44
CA SER A 74 -10.83 2.17 -7.05
C SER A 74 -9.57 1.46 -6.55
N PHE A 75 -9.68 0.59 -5.54
CA PHE A 75 -8.54 -0.12 -4.94
C PHE A 75 -7.73 -0.87 -5.98
N ARG A 76 -8.40 -1.57 -6.90
CA ARG A 76 -7.76 -2.28 -8.02
C ARG A 76 -6.81 -1.39 -8.82
N SER A 77 -7.25 -0.17 -9.14
CA SER A 77 -6.46 0.78 -9.92
C SER A 77 -5.27 1.31 -9.12
N LEU A 78 -5.47 1.59 -7.83
CA LEU A 78 -4.42 1.98 -6.88
C LEU A 78 -3.35 0.90 -6.73
N TRP A 79 -3.78 -0.35 -6.53
CA TRP A 79 -2.94 -1.52 -6.36
C TRP A 79 -2.08 -1.77 -7.60
N LEU A 80 -2.68 -1.78 -8.79
CA LEU A 80 -1.95 -1.91 -10.06
C LEU A 80 -0.92 -0.80 -10.25
N ARG A 81 -1.27 0.44 -9.89
CA ARG A 81 -0.34 1.57 -10.02
C ARG A 81 0.83 1.46 -9.05
N LEU A 82 0.59 0.98 -7.82
CA LEU A 82 1.65 0.70 -6.86
C LEU A 82 2.57 -0.44 -7.34
N LEU A 83 2.00 -1.52 -7.87
CA LEU A 83 2.75 -2.62 -8.47
C LEU A 83 3.63 -2.15 -9.62
N ASP A 84 3.10 -1.27 -10.48
CA ASP A 84 3.88 -0.71 -11.58
C ASP A 84 5.08 0.10 -11.07
N TYR A 85 4.89 0.94 -10.05
CA TYR A 85 6.01 1.63 -9.41
C TYR A 85 7.02 0.65 -8.80
N MET A 86 6.56 -0.35 -8.03
CA MET A 86 7.45 -1.37 -7.45
C MET A 86 8.28 -2.08 -8.51
N ASN A 87 7.66 -2.42 -9.64
CA ASN A 87 8.36 -3.00 -10.78
C ASN A 87 9.39 -2.04 -11.40
N GLN A 88 9.04 -0.76 -11.54
CA GLN A 88 9.97 0.26 -12.01
C GLN A 88 11.17 0.41 -11.06
N TYR A 89 10.96 0.37 -9.74
CA TYR A 89 12.05 0.39 -8.75
C TYR A 89 12.98 -0.82 -8.85
N LEU A 90 12.43 -2.02 -9.07
CA LEU A 90 13.21 -3.25 -9.28
C LEU A 90 14.10 -3.17 -10.53
N HIS A 91 13.63 -2.48 -11.57
CA HIS A 91 14.39 -2.34 -12.82
C HIS A 91 15.33 -1.13 -12.82
N ALA A 92 14.98 -0.06 -12.11
CA ALA A 92 15.74 1.18 -12.04
C ALA A 92 16.98 1.04 -11.15
N ASP A 93 16.88 0.31 -10.05
CA ASP A 93 17.99 0.05 -9.14
C ASP A 93 18.34 -1.42 -9.17
N ARG A 94 19.56 -1.76 -9.57
CA ARG A 94 20.15 -3.11 -9.39
C ARG A 94 20.53 -3.37 -7.93
N SER A 95 19.67 -2.93 -7.02
CA SER A 95 19.82 -3.07 -5.58
C SER A 95 19.34 -4.45 -5.18
N GLU A 96 20.24 -5.27 -4.64
CA GLU A 96 19.87 -6.55 -4.03
C GLU A 96 18.85 -6.34 -2.91
N LEU A 97 18.97 -5.25 -2.14
CA LEU A 97 18.07 -4.90 -1.05
C LEU A 97 16.63 -4.60 -1.51
N LEU A 98 16.46 -3.84 -2.59
CA LEU A 98 15.13 -3.61 -3.18
C LEU A 98 14.56 -4.89 -3.77
N SER A 99 15.41 -5.69 -4.42
CA SER A 99 15.02 -6.96 -5.02
C SER A 99 14.46 -7.97 -4.03
N GLU A 100 14.88 -7.92 -2.77
CA GLU A 100 14.32 -8.76 -1.70
C GLU A 100 13.19 -8.07 -0.93
N SER A 101 13.33 -6.77 -0.62
CA SER A 101 12.36 -6.04 0.21
C SER A 101 11.00 -5.86 -0.46
N ILE A 102 10.97 -5.64 -1.79
CA ILE A 102 9.73 -5.40 -2.53
C ILE A 102 8.87 -6.67 -2.58
N PRO A 103 9.38 -7.83 -3.06
CA PRO A 103 8.60 -9.07 -3.07
C PRO A 103 8.15 -9.50 -1.68
N GLU A 104 9.01 -9.34 -0.67
CA GLU A 104 8.66 -9.68 0.72
C GLU A 104 7.52 -8.78 1.24
N SER A 105 7.55 -7.48 0.93
CA SER A 105 6.48 -6.55 1.30
C SER A 105 5.16 -6.90 0.60
N LEU A 106 5.21 -7.23 -0.69
CA LEU A 106 4.04 -7.65 -1.48
C LEU A 106 3.43 -8.95 -0.95
N LYS A 107 4.26 -9.95 -0.65
CA LYS A 107 3.83 -11.20 -0.05
C LYS A 107 3.10 -10.97 1.27
N ASN A 108 3.65 -10.09 2.12
CA ASN A 108 3.02 -9.73 3.39
C ASN A 108 1.67 -9.02 3.18
N MET A 109 1.52 -8.15 2.16
CA MET A 109 0.25 -7.51 1.80
C MET A 109 -0.84 -8.49 1.42
N ILE A 110 -0.53 -9.42 0.53
CA ILE A 110 -1.49 -10.43 0.08
C ILE A 110 -1.87 -11.34 1.25
N LEU A 111 -0.89 -11.76 2.05
CA LEU A 111 -1.15 -12.63 3.18
C LEU A 111 -2.08 -11.95 4.20
N VAL A 112 -1.91 -10.66 4.46
CA VAL A 112 -2.84 -9.90 5.30
C VAL A 112 -4.21 -9.79 4.64
N MET A 113 -4.29 -9.60 3.31
CA MET A 113 -5.56 -9.55 2.57
C MET A 113 -6.32 -10.87 2.63
N ASP A 114 -5.63 -12.00 2.43
CA ASP A 114 -6.17 -13.36 2.50
C ASP A 114 -6.64 -13.71 3.93
N ASN A 115 -5.87 -13.32 4.94
CA ASN A 115 -6.26 -13.52 6.35
C ASN A 115 -7.38 -12.59 6.82
N THR A 116 -7.52 -11.40 6.24
CA THR A 116 -8.62 -10.48 6.58
C THR A 116 -9.95 -10.95 6.02
N ASP A 117 -9.96 -11.67 4.90
CA ASP A 117 -11.15 -12.32 4.36
C ASP A 117 -11.72 -13.37 5.33
N TYR A 118 -10.84 -14.21 5.91
CA TYR A 118 -11.24 -15.22 6.91
C TYR A 118 -11.81 -14.61 8.20
N ARG A 119 -11.39 -13.40 8.59
CA ARG A 119 -11.84 -12.76 9.84
C ARG A 119 -13.25 -12.20 9.78
N TYR A 120 -13.85 -12.06 8.59
CA TYR A 120 -15.20 -11.52 8.45
C TYR A 120 -16.31 -12.58 8.38
N ASP A 121 -15.99 -13.87 8.47
CA ASP A 121 -16.98 -14.96 8.34
C ASP A 121 -17.04 -15.91 9.56
N PRO A 122 -18.02 -15.73 10.47
CA PRO A 122 -18.43 -16.75 11.43
C PRO A 122 -19.55 -17.69 10.89
N SER A 123 -19.95 -17.58 9.62
CA SER A 123 -21.18 -18.18 9.04
C SER A 123 -21.01 -18.98 7.73
N GLY A 124 -19.80 -19.13 7.19
CA GLY A 124 -19.46 -20.12 6.16
C GLY A 124 -19.98 -19.84 4.75
N VAL A 125 -20.14 -18.58 4.35
CA VAL A 125 -20.49 -18.25 2.94
C VAL A 125 -19.46 -17.27 2.38
N THR A 126 -18.40 -17.84 1.85
CA THR A 126 -17.35 -17.17 1.09
C THR A 126 -17.92 -16.57 -0.19
N LYS A 127 -18.15 -15.25 -0.18
CA LYS A 127 -17.98 -14.46 -1.39
C LYS A 127 -16.52 -14.06 -1.39
N VAL A 128 -15.69 -14.86 -2.06
CA VAL A 128 -14.35 -14.44 -2.49
C VAL A 128 -14.55 -13.06 -3.11
N ASN A 129 -14.09 -12.01 -2.44
CA ASN A 129 -14.14 -10.68 -3.01
C ASN A 129 -13.24 -10.71 -4.25
N ASP A 130 -13.81 -10.41 -5.41
CA ASP A 130 -13.13 -10.40 -6.71
C ASP A 130 -11.83 -9.55 -6.68
N GLU A 131 -11.70 -8.66 -5.70
CA GLU A 131 -10.52 -7.83 -5.46
C GLU A 131 -9.36 -8.57 -4.79
N THR A 132 -9.60 -9.46 -3.81
CA THR A 132 -8.50 -10.24 -3.18
C THR A 132 -7.98 -11.30 -4.13
N GLN A 133 -8.88 -11.99 -4.84
CA GLN A 133 -8.48 -12.92 -5.89
C GLN A 133 -7.69 -12.22 -6.98
N PHE A 134 -8.06 -10.98 -7.33
CA PHE A 134 -7.32 -10.15 -8.28
C PHE A 134 -5.92 -9.80 -7.76
N ALA A 135 -5.79 -9.37 -6.49
CA ALA A 135 -4.50 -9.02 -5.90
C ALA A 135 -3.54 -10.22 -5.87
N THR A 136 -4.03 -11.40 -5.47
CA THR A 136 -3.27 -12.65 -5.46
C THR A 136 -2.87 -13.07 -6.88
N SER A 137 -3.79 -13.00 -7.85
CA SER A 137 -3.51 -13.36 -9.25
C SER A 137 -2.52 -12.42 -9.93
N SER A 138 -2.55 -11.13 -9.56
CA SER A 138 -1.63 -10.12 -10.10
C SER A 138 -0.17 -10.47 -9.79
N MET A 139 0.11 -11.18 -8.70
CA MET A 139 1.47 -11.54 -8.30
C MET A 139 2.04 -12.77 -9.01
N GLU A 140 1.19 -13.68 -9.52
CA GLU A 140 1.68 -14.75 -10.40
C GLU A 140 2.24 -14.20 -11.72
N LEU A 141 1.78 -13.01 -12.15
CA LEU A 141 2.32 -12.30 -13.30
C LEU A 141 3.68 -11.63 -13.04
N TYR A 142 4.04 -11.39 -11.77
CA TYR A 142 5.31 -10.76 -11.37
C TYR A 142 6.37 -11.76 -10.87
N ARG A 143 6.09 -13.07 -10.91
CA ARG A 143 7.06 -14.15 -10.66
C ARG A 143 7.79 -14.53 -11.95
#